data_AF-A0A348Z674-F1
#
_entry.id   AF-A0A348Z674-F1
#
_cell.length_a   1.000
_cell.length_b   1.000
_cell.length_c   1.000
_cell.angle_alpha   90.00
_cell.angle_beta   90.00
_cell.angle_gamma   90.00
#
_symmetry.space_group_name_H-M   'P 1'
#
loop_
_entity.id
_entity.type
_entity.pdbx_description
1 polymer ?
#
loop_
_entity_poly.entity_id
_entity_poly.type
_entity_poly.pdbx_seq_one_letter_code
_entity_poly.pdbx_strand_id
1 'polypeptide(L)' 'VMVKPAILYLDIIKEASMTFNMPIAAYNVSGEYAMIKNAGENGLIDEKRAALEMLISIKRAGAKLIITYYALEASKWIKE' A
#
# COMPACT_ATOMS: atom_id res chain seq x y z
N VAL A 1 -2.40 -14.52 7.20
CA VAL A 1 -2.14 -14.69 5.75
C VAL A 1 -1.62 -13.37 5.19
N MET A 2 -0.73 -13.40 4.19
CA MET A 2 -0.21 -12.20 3.53
C MET A 2 -0.32 -12.30 2.02
N VAL A 3 -0.70 -11.21 1.36
CA VAL A 3 -0.64 -11.05 -0.10
C VAL A 3 0.55 -10.17 -0.48
N LYS A 4 1.31 -10.61 -1.49
CA LYS A 4 2.50 -9.94 -2.02
C LYS A 4 2.62 -10.27 -3.51
N PRO A 5 2.78 -9.29 -4.42
CA PRO A 5 2.70 -7.83 -4.26
C PRO A 5 1.33 -7.31 -3.81
N ALA A 6 1.19 -6.02 -3.46
CA ALA A 6 -0.05 -5.48 -2.92
C ALA A 6 -0.92 -4.79 -3.97
N ILE A 7 -0.41 -3.78 -4.68
CA ILE A 7 -1.24 -2.91 -5.56
C ILE A 7 -1.75 -3.69 -6.76
N LEU A 8 -0.93 -4.58 -7.31
CA LEU A 8 -1.29 -5.41 -8.46
C LEU A 8 -2.27 -6.54 -8.12
N TYR A 9 -2.58 -6.75 -6.83
CA TYR A 9 -3.37 -7.87 -6.32
C TYR A 9 -4.39 -7.43 -5.25
N LEU A 10 -4.95 -6.22 -5.37
CA LEU A 10 -5.96 -5.70 -4.44
C LEU A 10 -7.24 -6.55 -4.43
N ASP A 11 -7.59 -7.17 -5.56
CA ASP A 11 -8.66 -8.14 -5.70
C ASP A 11 -8.40 -9.40 -4.86
N ILE A 12 -7.17 -9.92 -4.86
CA ILE A 12 -6.78 -11.06 -4.03
C ILE A 12 -6.76 -10.70 -2.54
N ILE A 13 -6.35 -9.48 -2.17
CA ILE A 13 -6.47 -9.00 -0.79
C ILE A 13 -7.93 -8.97 -0.36
N LYS A 14 -8.83 -8.51 -1.23
CA LYS A 14 -10.28 -8.49 -0.98
C LYS A 14 -10.81 -9.90 -0.78
N GLU A 15 -10.52 -10.82 -1.70
CA GLU A 15 -10.94 -12.22 -1.58
C GLU A 15 -10.42 -12.85 -0.28
N ALA A 16 -9.13 -12.71 0.01
CA ALA A 16 -8.55 -13.21 1.25
C ALA A 16 -9.24 -12.63 2.51
N SER A 17 -9.61 -11.34 2.48
CA SER A 17 -10.27 -10.68 3.62
C SER A 17 -11.70 -11.18 3.86
N MET A 18 -12.37 -11.69 2.83
CA MET A 18 -13.71 -12.28 2.94
C MET A 18 -13.66 -13.77 3.26
N THR A 19 -12.60 -14.46 2.84
CA THR A 19 -12.45 -15.91 2.98
C THR A 19 -11.89 -16.33 4.33
N PHE A 20 -10.87 -15.63 4.83
CA PHE A 20 -10.21 -16.03 6.07
C PHE A 20 -10.71 -15.21 7.26
N ASN A 21 -11.13 -15.89 8.33
CA ASN A 21 -11.52 -15.25 9.60
C ASN A 21 -10.29 -14.84 10.45
N MET A 22 -9.33 -14.15 9.85
CA MET A 22 -8.12 -13.64 10.52
C MET A 22 -7.59 -12.37 9.83
N PRO A 23 -6.76 -11.55 10.50
CA PRO A 23 -6.16 -10.37 9.89
C PRO A 23 -5.33 -10.71 8.64
N ILE A 24 -5.62 -10.00 7.53
CA ILE A 24 -4.85 -10.07 6.30
C ILE A 24 -3.77 -9.00 6.32
N ALA A 25 -2.53 -9.40 6.06
CA ALA A 25 -1.43 -8.48 5.79
C ALA A 25 -1.24 -8.29 4.28
N ALA A 26 -0.80 -7.11 3.88
CA ALA A 26 -0.38 -6.83 2.50
C ALA A 26 1.03 -6.25 2.51
N TYR A 27 1.87 -6.66 1.57
CA TYR A 27 3.21 -6.09 1.40
C TYR A 27 3.29 -5.25 0.13
N ASN A 28 3.36 -3.94 0.32
CA ASN A 28 3.77 -3.01 -0.72
C ASN A 28 5.26 -3.16 -1.00
N VAL A 29 5.59 -3.85 -2.11
CA VAL A 29 6.95 -4.34 -2.38
C VAL A 29 7.88 -3.25 -2.89
N SER A 30 9.18 -3.56 -2.94
CA SER A 30 10.23 -2.62 -3.36
C SER A 30 9.97 -2.00 -4.74
N GLY A 31 9.50 -2.78 -5.72
CA GLY A 31 9.18 -2.26 -7.05
C GLY A 31 8.01 -1.26 -7.03
N GLU A 32 6.98 -1.54 -6.24
CA GLU A 32 5.82 -0.64 -6.09
C GLU A 32 6.20 0.67 -5.40
N TYR A 33 7.02 0.59 -4.35
CA TYR A 33 7.62 1.77 -3.72
C TYR A 33 8.46 2.57 -4.72
N ALA A 34 9.39 1.91 -5.42
CA ALA A 34 10.31 2.56 -6.34
C ALA A 34 9.58 3.25 -7.51
N MET A 35 8.47 2.68 -7.99
CA MET A 35 7.65 3.30 -9.03
C MET A 35 7.10 4.67 -8.59
N ILE A 36 6.46 4.74 -7.42
CA ILE A 36 5.90 6.00 -6.92
C ILE A 36 7.03 6.97 -6.56
N LYS A 37 8.09 6.48 -5.92
CA LYS A 37 9.22 7.30 -5.49
C LYS A 37 9.90 7.98 -6.68
N ASN A 38 10.24 7.21 -7.71
CA ASN A 38 10.88 7.73 -8.90
C ASN A 38 9.97 8.69 -9.68
N ALA A 39 8.68 8.37 -9.83
CA ALA A 39 7.73 9.27 -10.50
C ALA A 39 7.57 10.60 -9.75
N GLY A 40 7.56 10.57 -8.42
CA GLY A 40 7.53 11.76 -7.57
C GLY A 40 8.80 12.61 -7.68
N GLU A 41 9.98 11.97 -7.62
CA GLU A 41 11.28 12.64 -7.78
C GLU A 41 11.45 13.30 -9.16
N ASN A 42 10.84 12.73 -10.21
CA ASN A 42 10.85 13.30 -11.56
C ASN A 42 9.70 14.30 -11.80
N GLY A 43 8.90 14.62 -10.78
CA GLY A 43 7.80 15.57 -10.88
C GLY A 43 6.65 15.11 -11.79
N LEU A 44 6.55 13.82 -12.08
CA LEU A 44 5.47 13.25 -12.90
C LEU A 44 4.16 13.15 -12.11
N ILE A 45 4.25 13.00 -10.79
CA ILE A 45 3.13 12.91 -9.85
C ILE A 45 3.47 13.60 -8.52
N ASP A 46 2.44 13.90 -7.72
CA ASP A 46 2.62 14.25 -6.31
C ASP A 46 2.89 12.97 -5.49
N GLU A 47 4.13 12.80 -5.03
CA GLU A 47 4.58 11.60 -4.32
C GLU A 47 3.73 11.32 -3.07
N LYS A 48 3.51 12.34 -2.24
CA LYS A 48 2.78 12.22 -0.97
C LYS A 48 1.35 11.75 -1.23
N ARG A 49 0.64 12.40 -2.16
CA ARG A 49 -0.73 12.06 -2.51
C ARG A 49 -0.83 10.66 -3.09
N ALA A 50 0.04 10.31 -4.05
CA ALA A 50 0.02 9.00 -4.69
C ALA A 50 0.35 7.87 -3.70
N ALA A 51 1.36 8.05 -2.85
CA ALA A 51 1.74 7.07 -1.84
C ALA A 51 0.61 6.86 -0.81
N LEU A 52 -0.03 7.93 -0.33
CA LEU A 52 -1.17 7.81 0.58
C LEU A 52 -2.38 7.14 -0.09
N GLU A 53 -2.69 7.49 -1.33
CA GLU A 53 -3.79 6.87 -2.09
C GLU A 53 -3.57 5.36 -2.28
N MET A 54 -2.33 4.96 -2.58
CA MET A 54 -1.93 3.55 -2.64
C MET A 54 -2.17 2.84 -1.29
N LEU A 55 -1.66 3.40 -0.18
CA LEU A 55 -1.80 2.77 1.14
C LEU A 55 -3.27 2.70 1.58
N ILE A 56 -4.07 3.72 1.29
CA ILE A 56 -5.52 3.73 1.53
C ILE A 56 -6.21 2.69 0.65
N SER A 57 -5.80 2.51 -0.60
CA SER A 57 -6.35 1.49 -1.50
C SER A 57 -6.08 0.07 -0.99
N ILE A 58 -4.88 -0.18 -0.47
CA ILE A 58 -4.54 -1.46 0.19
C ILE A 58 -5.40 -1.67 1.44
N LYS A 59 -5.57 -0.63 2.27
CA LYS A 59 -6.44 -0.67 3.46
C LYS A 59 -7.90 -0.97 3.08
N ARG A 60 -8.41 -0.30 2.05
CA ARG A 60 -9.77 -0.47 1.49
C ARG A 60 -9.99 -1.88 0.98
N ALA A 61 -8.98 -2.49 0.35
CA ALA A 61 -9.06 -3.87 -0.14
C ALA A 61 -9.24 -4.90 0.98
N GLY A 62 -9.10 -4.53 2.26
CA GLY A 62 -9.36 -5.42 3.39
C GLY A 62 -8.13 -5.78 4.21
N ALA A 63 -6.94 -5.28 3.83
CA ALA A 63 -5.73 -5.47 4.61
C ALA A 63 -5.88 -4.80 6.00
N LYS A 64 -5.59 -5.56 7.06
CA LYS A 64 -5.53 -5.03 8.43
C LYS A 64 -4.13 -4.53 8.78
N LEU A 65 -3.10 -5.11 8.17
CA LEU A 65 -1.68 -4.76 8.33
C LEU A 65 -1.08 -4.44 6.96
N ILE A 66 -0.28 -3.37 6.87
CA ILE A 66 0.43 -3.01 5.64
C ILE A 66 1.92 -2.94 5.96
N ILE A 67 2.71 -3.73 5.25
CA ILE A 67 4.17 -3.64 5.26
C ILE A 67 4.54 -2.77 4.06
N THR A 68 5.30 -1.71 4.28
CA THR A 68 5.68 -0.75 3.22
C THR A 68 6.96 -0.02 3.60
N TYR A 69 7.74 0.36 2.60
CA TYR A 69 8.89 1.26 2.76
C TYR A 69 8.47 2.70 3.07
N TYR A 70 7.25 3.11 2.70
CA TYR A 70 6.68 4.43 3.03
C TYR A 70 6.25 4.58 4.49
N ALA A 71 6.52 3.61 5.36
CA ALA A 71 5.93 3.59 6.70
C ALA A 71 6.29 4.83 7.53
N LEU A 72 7.54 5.30 7.44
CA LEU A 72 8.00 6.47 8.20
C LEU A 72 7.43 7.77 7.61
N GLU A 73 7.46 7.92 6.29
CA GLU A 73 6.92 9.07 5.57
C GLU A 73 5.40 9.20 5.79
N ALA A 74 4.66 8.12 5.56
CA ALA A 74 3.21 8.09 5.76
C ALA A 74 2.82 8.41 7.22
N SER A 75 3.61 7.96 8.20
CA SER A 75 3.35 8.26 9.61
C SER A 75 3.45 9.76 9.95
N LYS A 76 4.25 10.52 9.19
CA LYS A 76 4.37 11.97 9.31
C LYS A 76 3.24 12.64 8.55
N TRP A 77 3.02 12.24 7.30
CA TRP A 77 2.03 12.82 6.40
C TRP A 77 0.59 12.74 6.92
N ILE A 78 0.22 11.70 7.67
CA ILE A 78 -1.13 11.52 8.22
C ILE A 78 -1.40 12.44 9.43
N LYS A 79 -0.36 13.01 10.04
CA LYS A 79 -0.48 13.92 11.20
C LYS A 79 -0.55 15.40 10.83
N GLU A 80 -0.32 15.74 9.57
CA GLU A 80 -0.42 17.08 9.02
C GLU A 80 -1.90 17.43 8.74
#